data_AF-A0A0C2GYJ2-F1
#
_entry.id   AF-A0A0C2GYJ2-F1
#
_cell.length_a   1.000
_cell.length_b   1.000
_cell.length_c   1.000
_cell.angle_alpha   90.00
_cell.angle_beta   90.00
_cell.angle_gamma   90.00
#
_symmetry.space_group_name_H-M   'P 1'
#
loop_
_entity.id
_entity.type
_entity.pdbx_description
1 polymer ?
#
loop_
_entity_poly.entity_id
_entity_poly.type
_entity_poly.pdbx_seq_one_letter_code
_entity_poly.pdbx_strand_id
1 'polypeptide(L)'
;METLLGSMTARQAAVKNINRLPRATKEELKDRCDVCAICFMEMWEEARVTPCKHFFHGSCLRKWLSVRQVCPLCYAELVDPDGETPGTELDQDLSPDRERIRERNAEWRELRAMEGARDMWPLMEQ
;
A
#
# COMPACT_ATOMS: atom_id res chain seq x y z
N MET A 1 24.07 -23.72 6.58
CA MET A 1 24.30 -22.37 7.17
C MET A 1 24.05 -21.24 6.17
N GLU A 2 23.88 -21.52 4.88
CA GLU A 2 23.69 -20.52 3.81
C GLU A 2 22.35 -19.76 3.87
N THR A 3 21.31 -20.35 4.48
CA THR A 3 19.97 -19.76 4.57
C THR A 3 19.88 -18.54 5.50
N LEU A 4 20.66 -18.52 6.59
CA LEU A 4 20.65 -17.41 7.55
C LEU A 4 21.34 -16.15 7.00
N LEU A 5 22.43 -16.31 6.24
CA LEU A 5 23.14 -15.20 5.60
C LEU A 5 22.29 -14.57 4.47
N GLY A 6 21.55 -15.40 3.72
CA GLY A 6 20.57 -14.94 2.72
C GLY A 6 19.40 -14.15 3.34
N SER A 7 18.92 -14.57 4.51
CA SER A 7 17.86 -13.87 5.24
C SER A 7 18.30 -12.50 5.78
N MET A 8 19.53 -12.40 6.31
CA MET A 8 20.06 -11.13 6.83
C MET A 8 20.30 -10.10 5.73
N THR A 9 20.87 -10.52 4.59
CA THR A 9 21.11 -9.64 3.44
C THR A 9 19.80 -9.17 2.81
N ALA A 10 18.80 -10.04 2.68
CA ALA A 10 17.46 -9.67 2.21
C ALA A 10 16.78 -8.64 3.13
N ARG A 11 16.92 -8.78 4.45
CA ARG A 11 16.37 -7.82 5.42
C ARG A 11 17.06 -6.45 5.33
N GLN A 12 18.37 -6.41 5.10
CA GLN A 12 19.11 -5.17 4.90
C GLN A 12 18.72 -4.48 3.59
N ALA A 13 18.63 -5.23 2.49
CA ALA A 13 18.16 -4.72 1.20
C ALA A 13 16.75 -4.13 1.31
N ALA A 14 15.83 -4.81 2.01
CA ALA A 14 14.47 -4.31 2.24
C ALA A 14 14.45 -2.95 2.96
N VAL A 15 15.30 -2.75 3.98
CA VAL A 15 15.42 -1.46 4.69
C VAL A 15 15.97 -0.38 3.77
N LYS A 16 17.04 -0.69 3.02
CA LYS A 16 17.64 0.27 2.09
C LYS A 16 16.63 0.71 1.02
N ASN A 17 15.92 -0.25 0.45
CA ASN A 17 15.01 -0.04 -0.67
C ASN A 17 13.76 0.71 -0.26
N ILE A 18 13.15 0.39 0.89
CA ILE A 18 11.99 1.15 1.36
C ILE A 18 12.33 2.61 1.68
N ASN A 19 13.55 2.87 2.15
CA ASN A 19 13.97 4.23 2.47
C ASN A 19 14.17 5.10 1.21
N ARG A 20 14.34 4.50 0.04
CA ARG A 20 14.39 5.20 -1.26
C ARG A 20 13.00 5.58 -1.76
N LEU A 21 11.94 4.96 -1.25
CA LEU A 21 10.57 5.24 -1.67
C LEU A 21 10.04 6.52 -0.98
N PRO A 22 9.37 7.41 -1.74
CA PRO A 22 8.75 8.59 -1.16
C PRO A 22 7.71 8.23 -0.09
N ARG A 23 7.58 9.10 0.91
CA ARG A 23 6.51 9.03 1.90
C ARG A 23 5.28 9.74 1.36
N ALA A 24 4.10 9.18 1.60
CA ALA A 24 2.86 9.87 1.29
C ALA A 24 2.65 11.04 2.25
N THR A 25 2.12 12.14 1.75
CA THR A 25 1.65 13.27 2.55
C THR A 25 0.35 12.91 3.27
N LYS A 26 0.01 13.64 4.34
CA LYS A 26 -1.25 13.41 5.07
C LYS A 26 -2.46 13.73 4.19
N GLU A 27 -2.31 14.72 3.33
CA GLU A 27 -3.32 15.17 2.37
C GLU A 27 -3.56 14.07 1.33
N GLU A 28 -2.53 13.46 0.74
CA GLU A 28 -2.69 12.33 -0.19
C GLU A 28 -3.36 11.12 0.46
N LEU A 29 -3.04 10.84 1.72
CA LEU A 29 -3.66 9.74 2.47
C LEU A 29 -5.12 10.03 2.78
N LYS A 30 -5.44 11.28 3.13
CA LYS A 30 -6.80 11.75 3.40
C LYS A 30 -7.65 11.82 2.13
N ASP A 31 -7.10 12.20 1.00
CA ASP A 31 -7.88 12.29 -0.25
C ASP A 31 -8.16 10.91 -0.85
N ARG A 32 -7.22 9.97 -0.69
CA ARG A 32 -7.39 8.61 -1.20
C ARG A 32 -8.28 7.75 -0.32
N CYS A 33 -8.25 7.99 1.00
CA CYS A 33 -9.03 7.23 1.98
C CYS A 33 -9.03 5.73 1.73
N ASP A 34 -7.82 5.20 1.58
CA ASP A 34 -7.59 3.82 1.16
C ASP A 34 -7.22 2.93 2.37
N VAL A 35 -7.24 1.62 2.16
CA VAL A 35 -6.75 0.62 3.09
C VAL A 35 -5.46 0.00 2.57
N CYS A 36 -4.55 -0.36 3.46
CA CYS A 36 -3.33 -1.06 3.08
C CYS A 36 -3.68 -2.47 2.59
N ALA A 37 -3.42 -2.78 1.32
CA ALA A 37 -3.74 -4.09 0.74
C ALA A 37 -2.98 -5.29 1.37
N ILE A 38 -1.99 -5.04 2.24
CA ILE A 38 -1.25 -6.09 2.94
C ILE A 38 -1.91 -6.47 4.27
N CYS A 39 -2.36 -5.48 5.06
CA CYS A 39 -2.92 -5.70 6.40
C CYS A 39 -4.40 -5.36 6.52
N PHE A 40 -5.01 -4.81 5.46
CA PHE A 40 -6.39 -4.37 5.38
C PHE A 40 -6.80 -3.31 6.41
N MET A 41 -5.83 -2.58 6.97
CA MET A 41 -6.05 -1.47 7.90
C MET A 41 -5.95 -0.11 7.19
N GLU A 42 -6.55 0.92 7.79
CA GLU A 42 -6.62 2.27 7.22
C GLU A 42 -5.24 2.93 7.07
N MET A 43 -5.09 3.73 6.02
CA MET A 43 -3.84 4.40 5.65
C MET A 43 -3.64 5.72 6.40
N TRP A 44 -3.63 5.69 7.73
CA TRP A 44 -3.45 6.89 8.58
C TRP A 44 -2.01 7.14 9.04
N GLU A 45 -1.13 6.14 8.90
CA GLU A 45 0.27 6.19 9.35
C GLU A 45 1.25 6.47 8.19
N GLU A 46 2.56 6.46 8.48
CA GLU A 46 3.63 6.63 7.48
C GLU A 46 3.54 5.59 6.35
N ALA A 47 2.83 5.97 5.29
CA ALA A 47 2.73 5.22 4.06
C ALA A 47 3.90 5.52 3.11
N ARG A 48 4.25 4.54 2.30
CA ARG A 48 5.22 4.65 1.21
C ARG A 48 4.48 4.58 -0.12
N VAL A 49 4.90 5.43 -1.05
CA VAL A 49 4.40 5.44 -2.42
C VAL A 49 5.42 4.75 -3.30
N THR A 50 4.99 3.70 -3.98
CA THR A 50 5.81 2.96 -4.94
C THR A 50 5.98 3.73 -6.26
N PRO A 51 6.98 3.41 -7.10
CA PRO A 51 7.14 4.06 -8.41
C PRO A 51 5.90 3.87 -9.31
N CYS A 52 5.25 2.71 -9.20
CA CYS A 52 3.96 2.40 -9.84
C CYS A 52 2.73 3.01 -9.14
N LYS A 53 2.93 4.01 -8.27
CA LYS A 53 1.88 4.84 -7.63
C LYS A 53 0.90 4.09 -6.72
N HIS A 54 1.25 2.90 -6.24
CA HIS A 54 0.54 2.19 -5.18
C HIS A 54 1.05 2.55 -3.78
N PHE A 55 0.15 2.51 -2.79
CA PHE A 55 0.37 2.97 -1.42
C PHE A 55 0.31 1.80 -0.44
N PHE A 56 1.24 1.76 0.52
CA PHE A 56 1.27 0.76 1.58
C PHE A 56 1.81 1.37 2.87
N HIS A 57 1.43 0.86 4.05
CA HIS A 57 2.14 1.23 5.28
C HIS A 57 3.62 0.87 5.13
N GLY A 58 4.51 1.76 5.61
CA GLY A 58 5.95 1.52 5.55
C GLY A 58 6.37 0.24 6.25
N SER A 59 5.75 -0.09 7.40
CA SER A 59 6.04 -1.32 8.13
C SER A 59 5.61 -2.58 7.35
N CYS A 60 4.44 -2.57 6.71
CA CYS A 60 3.94 -3.67 5.90
C CYS A 60 4.80 -3.89 4.65
N LEU A 61 5.07 -2.81 3.90
CA LEU A 61 5.88 -2.90 2.69
C LEU A 61 7.31 -3.36 3.00
N ARG A 62 7.90 -2.93 4.13
CA ARG A 62 9.24 -3.39 4.54
C ARG A 62 9.29 -4.89 4.78
N LYS A 63 8.27 -5.45 5.44
CA LYS A 63 8.18 -6.90 5.68
C LYS A 63 8.07 -7.65 4.35
N TRP A 64 7.25 -7.15 3.43
CA TRP A 64 7.13 -7.72 2.09
C TRP A 64 8.47 -7.72 1.32
N LEU A 65 9.16 -6.58 1.31
CA LEU A 65 10.45 -6.43 0.64
C LEU A 65 11.55 -7.34 1.19
N SER A 66 11.43 -7.82 2.44
CA SER A 66 12.38 -8.81 2.96
C SER A 66 12.29 -10.18 2.28
N VAL A 67 11.24 -10.40 1.47
CA VAL A 67 11.01 -11.63 0.71
C VAL A 67 11.06 -11.38 -0.79
N ARG A 68 10.38 -10.33 -1.29
CA ARG A 68 10.32 -10.00 -2.73
C ARG A 68 10.41 -8.50 -3.00
N GLN A 69 11.22 -8.10 -3.97
CA GLN A 69 11.49 -6.70 -4.33
C GLN A 69 10.52 -6.13 -5.39
N VAL A 70 9.24 -6.54 -5.33
CA VAL A 70 8.19 -6.16 -6.30
C VAL A 70 6.96 -5.60 -5.60
N CYS A 71 6.17 -4.80 -6.33
CA CYS A 71 4.90 -4.27 -5.86
C CYS A 71 3.91 -5.39 -5.54
N PRO A 72 3.29 -5.41 -4.34
CA PRO A 72 2.28 -6.42 -3.98
C PRO A 72 1.03 -6.43 -4.86
N LEU A 73 0.69 -5.31 -5.52
CA LEU A 73 -0.54 -5.19 -6.30
C LEU A 73 -0.36 -5.46 -7.79
N CYS A 74 0.74 -4.98 -8.37
CA CYS A 74 0.97 -5.08 -9.82
C CYS A 74 2.25 -5.81 -10.22
N TYR A 75 3.01 -6.32 -9.26
CA TYR A 75 4.27 -7.04 -9.48
C TYR A 75 5.39 -6.27 -10.21
N ALA A 76 5.21 -4.96 -10.45
CA ALA A 76 6.26 -4.10 -10.97
C ALA A 76 7.45 -4.04 -10.01
N GLU A 77 8.66 -4.01 -10.55
CA GLU A 77 9.89 -3.85 -9.75
C GLU A 77 9.89 -2.49 -9.04
N LEU A 78 10.30 -2.50 -7.77
CA LEU A 78 10.27 -1.29 -6.94
C LEU A 78 11.61 -0.56 -6.89
N VAL A 79 12.68 -1.20 -7.36
CA VAL A 79 14.04 -0.68 -7.35
C VAL A 79 14.78 -1.21 -8.57
N ASP A 80 15.19 -0.32 -9.47
CA ASP A 80 16.18 -0.68 -10.49
C ASP A 80 17.57 -0.79 -9.84
N PRO A 81 18.41 -1.74 -10.27
CA PRO A 81 19.76 -1.91 -9.72
C PRO A 81 20.61 -0.63 -9.82
N ASP A 82 20.34 0.22 -10.81
CA ASP A 82 21.09 1.44 -11.11
C ASP A 82 20.41 2.75 -10.63
N GLY A 83 19.22 2.66 -10.01
CA GLY A 83 18.57 3.82 -9.39
C GLY A 83 17.86 4.78 -10.35
N GLU A 84 17.76 4.44 -11.63
CA GLU A 84 16.76 5.06 -12.51
C GLU A 84 15.37 4.63 -12.01
N THR A 85 14.39 5.52 -12.05
CA THR A 85 13.00 5.10 -11.83
C THR A 85 12.49 4.50 -13.14
N PRO A 86 11.88 3.30 -13.17
CA PRO A 86 11.17 2.86 -14.36
C PRO A 86 10.08 3.89 -14.65
N GLY A 87 10.26 4.67 -15.70
CA GLY A 87 9.27 5.61 -16.19
C GLY A 87 7.98 4.84 -16.41
N THR A 88 6.96 5.18 -15.62
CA THR A 88 5.63 4.62 -15.78
C THR A 88 4.93 5.38 -16.89
N GLU A 89 5.17 4.98 -18.14
CA GLU A 89 4.17 5.16 -19.19
C GLU A 89 3.07 4.11 -18.99
N LEU A 90 2.25 4.29 -17.97
CA LEU A 90 0.95 3.64 -17.88
C LEU A 90 -0.08 4.73 -17.62
N ASP A 91 -0.80 5.01 -18.70
CA ASP A 91 -2.05 5.74 -18.83
C ASP A 91 -2.55 6.42 -17.55
N GLN A 92 -2.54 7.76 -17.59
CA GLN A 92 -3.40 8.60 -16.77
C GLN A 92 -4.86 8.42 -17.22
N ASP A 93 -5.38 7.20 -17.15
CA ASP A 93 -6.81 6.98 -17.20
C ASP A 93 -7.37 7.30 -15.82
N LEU A 94 -7.91 8.51 -15.70
CA LEU A 94 -8.84 8.88 -14.64
C LEU A 94 -10.13 8.07 -14.84
N SER A 95 -10.04 6.75 -14.66
CA SER A 95 -11.22 5.88 -14.73
C SER A 95 -12.23 6.35 -13.67
N PRO A 96 -13.51 6.54 -14.04
CA PRO A 96 -14.63 6.87 -13.13
C PRO A 96 -14.73 5.92 -11.92
N ASP A 97 -14.11 4.74 -12.02
CA ASP A 97 -14.05 3.76 -10.95
C ASP A 97 -13.32 4.26 -9.70
N ARG A 98 -12.30 5.10 -9.86
CA ARG A 98 -11.52 5.58 -8.71
C ARG A 98 -12.32 6.52 -7.82
N GLU A 99 -13.08 7.42 -8.41
CA GLU A 99 -13.95 8.35 -7.66
C GLU A 99 -15.07 7.57 -6.96
N ARG A 100 -15.74 6.67 -7.68
CA ARG A 100 -16.77 5.78 -7.11
C ARG A 100 -16.25 4.91 -5.96
N ILE A 101 -15.02 4.38 -6.05
CA ILE A 101 -14.38 3.63 -4.97
C ILE A 101 -14.11 4.53 -3.76
N ARG A 102 -13.65 5.77 -3.97
CA ARG A 102 -13.41 6.74 -2.88
C ARG A 102 -14.70 7.11 -2.16
N GLU A 103 -15.75 7.43 -2.91
CA GLU A 103 -17.08 7.76 -2.36
C GLU A 103 -17.61 6.59 -1.53
N ARG A 104 -17.62 5.39 -2.11
CA ARG A 104 -18.02 4.17 -1.40
C ARG A 104 -17.19 3.98 -0.12
N ASN A 105 -15.86 4.11 -0.19
CA ASN A 105 -14.99 4.01 0.99
C ASN A 105 -15.23 5.11 2.03
N ALA A 106 -15.78 6.27 1.63
CA ALA A 106 -16.20 7.34 2.53
C ALA A 106 -17.52 7.04 3.23
N GLU A 107 -18.52 6.56 2.49
CA GLU A 107 -19.79 6.08 3.06
C GLU A 107 -19.54 4.98 4.10
N TRP A 108 -18.69 3.99 3.78
CA TRP A 108 -18.33 2.93 4.74
C TRP A 108 -17.68 3.45 6.02
N ARG A 109 -16.97 4.59 5.97
CA ARG A 109 -16.37 5.21 7.17
C ARG A 109 -17.40 5.92 8.02
N GLU A 110 -18.36 6.62 7.42
CA GLU A 110 -19.47 7.22 8.16
C GLU A 110 -20.30 6.14 8.85
N LEU A 111 -20.58 5.03 8.16
CA LEU A 111 -21.23 3.87 8.75
C LEU A 111 -20.42 3.28 9.91
N ARG A 112 -19.10 3.12 9.79
CA ARG A 112 -18.23 2.62 10.89
C ARG A 112 -18.09 3.61 12.05
N ALA A 113 -18.18 4.92 11.78
CA ALA A 113 -18.08 5.96 12.79
C ALA A 113 -19.37 6.10 13.62
N MET A 114 -20.50 5.58 13.12
CA MET A 114 -21.70 5.41 13.93
C MET A 114 -21.49 4.29 14.96
N GLU A 115 -21.66 4.60 16.24
CA GLU A 115 -21.65 3.60 17.32
C GLU A 115 -22.68 2.49 17.01
N GLY A 116 -22.23 1.23 16.95
CA GLY A 116 -23.08 0.05 16.73
C GLY A 116 -22.94 -0.68 15.39
N ALA A 117 -22.21 -0.13 14.40
CA ALA A 117 -22.10 -0.77 13.08
C ALA A 117 -21.21 -2.03 13.04
N ARG A 118 -20.41 -2.29 14.09
CA ARG A 118 -19.57 -3.49 14.19
C ARG A 118 -20.39 -4.78 14.39
N ASP A 119 -21.63 -4.64 14.86
CA ASP A 119 -22.50 -5.75 15.27
C ASP A 119 -23.53 -6.14 14.17
N MET A 120 -23.53 -5.45 13.02
CA MET A 120 -24.50 -5.67 11.93
C MET A 120 -24.03 -6.63 10.82
N TRP A 121 -22.76 -7.03 10.81
CA TRP A 121 -22.18 -7.95 9.81
C TRP A 121 -22.96 -9.28 9.65
N PRO A 122 -23.57 -9.90 10.69
CA PRO A 122 -24.32 -11.15 10.52
C PRO A 122 -25.72 -11.01 9.89
N LEU A 123 -26.24 -9.80 9.66
CA LEU A 123 -27.62 -9.60 9.19
C LEU A 123 -27.73 -9.35 7.68
N MET A 124 -26.62 -9.16 6.97
CA MET A 124 -26.61 -8.87 5.54
C MET A 124 -26.32 -10.10 4.65
N GLU A 125 -26.29 -11.31 5.22
CA GLU A 125 -25.98 -12.57 4.52
C GLU A 125 -27.13 -13.60 4.62
N GLN A 126 -28.37 -13.13 4.42
CA GLN A 126 -29.57 -13.98 4.24
C GLN A 126 -30.28 -13.62 2.93
#